data_AF-A0A016VBD0-F1
#
_entry.id   AF-A0A016VBD0-F1
#
_cell.length_a   1.000
_cell.length_b   1.000
_cell.length_c   1.000
_cell.angle_alpha   90.00
_cell.angle_beta   90.00
_cell.angle_gamma   90.00
#
_symmetry.space_group_name_H-M   'P 1'
#
loop_
_entity.id
_entity.type
_entity.pdbx_description
1 polymer ?
#
loop_
_entity_poly.entity_id
_entity_poly.type
_entity_poly.pdbx_seq_one_letter_code
_entity_poly.pdbx_strand_id
1 'polypeptide(L)'
;MGRSPSLSLISLGYCIIVLFIIMHDLGYNCLMLKYSLLPERRQVMNQFLSEEAAFRISTVLTALKFYERFVLIFLHALLTINRGCAVFIPMRYSHMFSYRKTALMVASVFVVCSPVFVIYAFEIFGCLYFFHPQNYTYYFRRNLCFDIHRIAEWICAGFFLSTSIVADILIALSLFKQRKRSGMDTFKDVRDFSFMIQTLVLSLANGFSMLYLYTLGSFSTGKLWLDHVPKLLDLVLALTYT
;
A
#
# COMPACT_ATOMS: atom_id res chain seq x y z
N MET A 1 -20.30 -21.79 0.16
CA MET A 1 -19.04 -21.55 -0.55
C MET A 1 -17.91 -21.55 0.47
N GLY A 2 -17.21 -22.67 0.63
CA GLY A 2 -16.08 -22.75 1.54
C GLY A 2 -14.93 -21.89 1.01
N ARG A 3 -14.49 -20.90 1.80
CA ARG A 3 -13.22 -20.20 1.52
C ARG A 3 -12.11 -21.25 1.53
N SER A 4 -11.33 -21.32 0.45
CA SER A 4 -10.15 -22.18 0.40
C SER A 4 -9.22 -21.83 1.58
N PRO A 5 -8.86 -22.79 2.45
CA PRO A 5 -8.01 -22.54 3.61
C PRO A 5 -6.64 -21.97 3.22
N SER A 6 -6.16 -22.24 2.00
CA SER A 6 -4.90 -21.68 1.48
C SER A 6 -4.96 -20.17 1.22
N LEU A 7 -6.09 -19.64 0.74
CA LEU A 7 -6.25 -18.20 0.51
C LEU A 7 -6.35 -17.46 1.83
N SER A 8 -7.07 -18.02 2.82
CA SER A 8 -7.18 -17.47 4.17
C SER A 8 -5.85 -17.43 4.91
N LEU A 9 -4.96 -18.40 4.70
CA LEU A 9 -3.65 -18.44 5.37
C LEU A 9 -2.68 -17.41 4.77
N ILE A 10 -2.71 -17.24 3.45
CA ILE A 10 -1.93 -16.20 2.75
C ILE A 10 -2.43 -14.80 3.12
N SER A 11 -3.75 -14.64 3.21
CA SER A 11 -4.41 -13.40 3.63
C SER A 11 -4.09 -13.06 5.10
N LEU A 12 -4.15 -14.03 6.01
CA LEU A 12 -3.74 -13.88 7.40
C LEU A 12 -2.24 -13.57 7.55
N GLY A 13 -1.38 -14.27 6.79
CA GLY A 13 0.06 -14.04 6.77
C GLY A 13 0.42 -12.64 6.28
N TYR A 14 -0.28 -12.17 5.24
CA TYR A 14 -0.19 -10.78 4.76
C TYR A 14 -0.63 -9.81 5.87
N CYS A 15 -1.84 -9.96 6.44
CA CYS A 15 -2.31 -9.11 7.53
C CYS A 15 -1.36 -9.04 8.73
N ILE A 16 -0.75 -10.16 9.13
CA ILE A 16 0.24 -10.20 10.22
C ILE A 16 1.49 -9.42 9.86
N ILE A 17 2.00 -9.59 8.63
CA ILE A 17 3.15 -8.84 8.10
C ILE A 17 2.84 -7.34 8.10
N VAL A 18 1.67 -6.93 7.59
CA VAL A 18 1.26 -5.52 7.53
C VAL A 18 1.06 -4.93 8.93
N LEU A 19 0.41 -5.66 9.86
CA LEU A 19 0.29 -5.26 11.27
C LEU A 19 1.66 -5.11 11.94
N PHE A 20 2.61 -5.98 11.63
CA PHE A 20 3.98 -5.91 12.16
C PHE A 20 4.73 -4.70 11.60
N ILE A 21 4.55 -4.39 10.31
CA ILE A 21 5.05 -3.16 9.67
C ILE A 21 4.48 -1.93 10.36
N ILE A 22 3.19 -1.91 10.71
CA ILE A 22 2.54 -0.78 11.40
C ILE A 22 3.03 -0.59 12.83
N MET A 23 3.18 -1.67 13.60
CA MET A 23 3.77 -1.56 14.93
C MET A 23 5.19 -0.99 14.87
N HIS A 24 5.96 -1.40 13.87
CA HIS A 24 7.28 -0.83 13.59
C HIS A 24 7.20 0.65 13.16
N ASP A 25 6.20 1.04 12.36
CA ASP A 25 6.08 2.39 11.79
C ASP A 25 5.40 3.42 12.71
N LEU A 26 4.50 3.04 13.61
CA LEU A 26 3.84 3.94 14.60
C LEU A 26 4.76 4.39 15.75
N GLY A 27 6.08 4.21 15.61
CA GLY A 27 7.05 4.58 16.64
C GLY A 27 7.20 3.54 17.76
N TYR A 28 6.45 2.44 17.74
CA TYR A 28 6.74 1.23 18.54
C TYR A 28 7.78 0.36 17.85
N ASN A 29 8.84 0.98 17.35
CA ASN A 29 10.06 0.25 17.08
C ASN A 29 10.67 -0.11 18.45
N CYS A 30 10.05 -1.05 19.17
CA CYS A 30 10.50 -1.55 20.47
C CYS A 30 11.94 -2.10 20.39
N LEU A 31 12.39 -2.47 19.19
CA LEU A 31 13.76 -2.85 18.87
C LEU A 31 14.74 -1.67 18.95
N MET A 32 14.30 -0.43 18.71
CA MET A 32 15.12 0.79 18.77
C MET A 32 14.82 1.66 20.01
N LEU A 33 13.81 1.32 20.83
CA LEU A 33 13.46 2.07 22.06
C LEU A 33 14.60 2.11 23.10
N LYS A 34 15.49 1.11 23.08
CA LYS A 34 16.68 1.10 23.94
C LYS A 34 17.69 2.20 23.57
N TYR A 35 17.61 2.74 22.35
CA TYR A 35 18.50 3.80 21.86
C TYR A 35 18.04 5.22 22.23
N SER A 36 16.74 5.47 22.43
CA SER A 36 16.24 6.80 22.83
C SER A 36 16.65 7.21 24.25
N LEU A 37 17.12 6.25 25.06
CA LEU A 37 17.59 6.46 26.44
C LEU A 37 19.11 6.70 26.56
N LEU A 38 19.88 6.60 25.46
CA LEU A 38 21.34 6.72 25.49
C LEU A 38 21.80 8.15 25.12
N PRO A 39 22.82 8.70 25.81
CA PRO A 39 23.33 10.05 25.52
C PRO A 39 24.03 10.12 24.15
N GLU A 40 23.81 11.24 23.46
CA GLU A 40 24.12 11.56 22.06
C GLU A 40 25.53 11.14 21.59
N ARG A 41 26.55 11.34 22.44
CA ARG A 41 27.96 11.06 22.11
C ARG A 41 28.28 9.56 21.98
N ARG A 42 27.47 8.69 22.59
CA ARG A 42 27.65 7.22 22.53
C ARG A 42 26.77 6.56 21.46
N GLN A 43 25.78 7.27 20.92
CA GLN A 43 24.88 6.77 19.88
C GLN A 43 25.61 6.62 18.54
N VAL A 44 26.38 7.62 18.11
CA VAL A 44 27.06 7.63 16.79
C VAL A 44 28.14 6.52 16.67
N MET A 45 28.83 6.22 17.78
CA MET A 45 29.93 5.23 17.79
C MET A 45 29.44 3.79 18.01
N ASN A 46 28.30 3.60 18.71
CA ASN A 46 27.67 2.28 18.87
C ASN A 46 26.64 1.96 17.78
N GLN A 47 26.23 2.94 16.96
CA GLN A 47 25.34 2.75 15.79
C GLN A 47 25.91 1.74 14.78
N PHE A 48 27.23 1.57 14.76
CA PHE A 48 27.94 0.68 13.83
C PHE A 48 28.32 -0.69 14.42
N LEU A 49 28.35 -0.86 15.75
CA LEU A 49 29.11 -1.97 16.35
C LEU A 49 28.30 -2.97 17.18
N SER A 50 27.04 -2.70 17.57
CA SER A 50 26.37 -3.57 18.55
C SER A 50 25.06 -4.26 18.15
N GLU A 51 24.30 -3.84 17.13
CA GLU A 51 23.07 -4.58 16.75
C GLU A 51 22.79 -4.54 15.23
N GLU A 52 23.72 -5.12 14.46
CA GLU A 52 23.57 -5.30 13.01
C GLU A 52 22.25 -6.01 12.63
N ALA A 53 21.76 -6.90 13.49
CA ALA A 53 20.52 -7.65 13.27
C ALA A 53 19.26 -6.76 13.35
N ALA A 54 19.15 -5.89 14.35
CA ALA A 54 17.97 -5.02 14.52
C ALA A 54 17.88 -3.99 13.38
N PHE A 55 19.02 -3.44 12.97
CA PHE A 55 19.10 -2.55 11.82
C PHE A 55 18.69 -3.25 10.52
N ARG A 56 19.25 -4.45 10.24
CA ARG A 56 18.87 -5.25 9.06
C ARG A 56 17.37 -5.61 9.04
N ILE A 57 16.79 -5.97 10.19
CA ILE A 57 15.36 -6.23 10.31
C ILE A 57 14.55 -4.96 9.96
N SER A 58 14.95 -3.80 10.48
CA SER A 58 14.29 -2.52 10.20
C SER A 58 14.33 -2.16 8.70
N THR A 59 15.48 -2.38 8.05
CA THR A 59 15.64 -2.17 6.61
C THR A 59 14.76 -3.12 5.78
N VAL A 60 14.71 -4.41 6.15
CA VAL A 60 13.86 -5.40 5.47
C VAL A 60 12.36 -5.07 5.63
N LEU A 61 11.93 -4.68 6.82
CA LEU A 61 10.53 -4.25 7.06
C LEU A 61 10.17 -3.02 6.24
N THR A 62 11.11 -2.08 6.13
CA THR A 62 10.96 -0.90 5.28
C THR A 62 10.83 -1.27 3.81
N ALA A 63 11.65 -2.21 3.32
CA ALA A 63 11.57 -2.71 1.96
C ALA A 63 10.22 -3.38 1.67
N LEU A 64 9.75 -4.17 2.62
CA LEU A 64 8.47 -4.88 2.54
C LEU A 64 7.29 -3.91 2.46
N LYS A 65 7.33 -2.83 3.24
CA LYS A 65 6.34 -1.76 3.19
C LYS A 65 6.28 -1.07 1.82
N PHE A 66 7.43 -0.68 1.26
CA PHE A 66 7.42 -0.04 -0.06
C PHE A 66 6.89 -1.00 -1.12
N TYR A 67 7.35 -2.25 -1.10
CA TYR A 67 6.83 -3.30 -1.97
C TYR A 67 5.31 -3.46 -1.87
N GLU A 68 4.79 -3.57 -0.65
CA GLU A 68 3.36 -3.70 -0.37
C GLU A 68 2.55 -2.57 -1.00
N ARG A 69 3.03 -1.34 -0.84
CA ARG A 69 2.38 -0.15 -1.37
C ARG A 69 2.23 -0.17 -2.89
N PHE A 70 3.30 -0.50 -3.61
CA PHE A 70 3.22 -0.62 -5.07
C PHE A 70 2.28 -1.75 -5.49
N VAL A 71 2.36 -2.90 -4.83
CA VAL A 71 1.45 -4.03 -5.07
C VAL A 71 -0.01 -3.61 -4.89
N LEU A 72 -0.34 -2.90 -3.81
CA LEU A 72 -1.70 -2.43 -3.54
C LEU A 72 -2.22 -1.46 -4.62
N ILE A 73 -1.39 -0.53 -5.10
CA ILE A 73 -1.77 0.39 -6.18
C ILE A 73 -2.12 -0.39 -7.46
N PHE A 74 -1.29 -1.35 -7.86
CA PHE A 74 -1.54 -2.15 -9.06
C PHE A 74 -2.71 -3.11 -8.90
N LEU A 75 -2.88 -3.73 -7.73
CA LEU A 75 -4.04 -4.58 -7.43
C LEU A 75 -5.34 -3.77 -7.46
N HIS A 76 -5.33 -2.55 -6.93
CA HIS A 76 -6.47 -1.64 -7.00
C HIS A 76 -6.83 -1.33 -8.46
N ALA A 77 -5.84 -0.99 -9.31
CA ALA A 77 -6.08 -0.78 -10.73
C ALA A 77 -6.64 -2.03 -11.44
N LEU A 78 -6.11 -3.23 -11.16
CA LEU A 78 -6.65 -4.48 -11.71
C LEU A 78 -8.09 -4.74 -11.29
N LEU A 79 -8.43 -4.45 -10.03
CA LEU A 79 -9.78 -4.60 -9.50
C LEU A 79 -10.75 -3.63 -10.18
N THR A 80 -10.36 -2.38 -10.37
CA THR A 80 -11.15 -1.38 -11.09
C THR A 80 -11.38 -1.80 -12.54
N ILE A 81 -10.36 -2.31 -13.23
CA ILE A 81 -10.50 -2.86 -14.60
C ILE A 81 -11.46 -4.05 -14.60
N ASN A 82 -11.32 -4.99 -13.66
CA ASN A 82 -12.20 -6.14 -13.54
C ASN A 82 -13.67 -5.73 -13.37
N ARG A 83 -13.94 -4.77 -12.47
CA ARG A 83 -15.29 -4.20 -12.25
C ARG A 83 -15.81 -3.47 -13.47
N GLY A 84 -14.97 -2.65 -14.11
CA GLY A 84 -15.31 -1.93 -15.33
C GLY A 84 -15.70 -2.87 -16.47
N CYS A 85 -14.92 -3.93 -16.69
CA CYS A 85 -15.22 -4.94 -17.70
C CYS A 85 -16.54 -5.68 -17.41
N ALA A 86 -16.82 -6.00 -16.14
CA ALA A 86 -18.08 -6.66 -15.76
C ALA A 86 -19.30 -5.79 -16.05
N VAL A 87 -19.21 -4.47 -15.82
CA VAL A 87 -20.33 -3.54 -15.97
C VAL A 87 -20.51 -3.05 -17.42
N PHE A 88 -19.42 -2.69 -18.10
CA PHE A 88 -19.50 -2.10 -19.44
C PHE A 88 -19.43 -3.13 -20.58
N ILE A 89 -18.80 -4.29 -20.37
CA ILE A 89 -18.57 -5.30 -21.43
C ILE A 89 -18.87 -6.72 -20.92
N PRO A 90 -20.10 -7.00 -20.46
CA PRO A 90 -20.44 -8.31 -19.86
C PRO A 90 -20.24 -9.48 -20.83
N MET A 91 -20.47 -9.27 -22.13
CA MET A 91 -20.36 -10.32 -23.17
C MET A 91 -18.94 -10.85 -23.37
N ARG A 92 -17.90 -10.05 -23.07
CA ARG A 92 -16.49 -10.46 -23.21
C ARG A 92 -15.81 -10.73 -21.87
N TYR A 93 -16.49 -10.47 -20.76
CA TYR A 93 -15.95 -10.60 -19.41
C TYR A 93 -15.42 -12.01 -19.13
N SER A 94 -16.19 -13.05 -19.47
CA SER A 94 -15.82 -14.46 -19.25
C SER A 94 -14.57 -14.91 -20.02
N HIS A 95 -14.26 -14.25 -21.15
CA HIS A 95 -13.07 -14.54 -21.93
C HIS A 95 -11.83 -13.82 -21.38
N MET A 96 -11.99 -12.61 -20.85
CA MET A 96 -10.89 -11.81 -20.28
C MET A 96 -10.55 -12.25 -18.85
N PHE A 97 -11.55 -12.38 -17.98
CA PHE A 97 -11.40 -12.71 -16.56
C PHE A 97 -11.92 -14.13 -16.29
N SER A 98 -11.01 -15.11 -16.43
CA SER A 98 -11.21 -16.48 -15.96
C SER A 98 -10.33 -16.72 -14.73
N TYR A 99 -10.69 -17.68 -13.88
CA TYR A 99 -9.93 -17.96 -12.65
C TYR A 99 -8.42 -18.08 -12.87
N ARG A 100 -8.00 -18.84 -13.90
CA ARG A 100 -6.58 -19.02 -14.25
C ARG A 100 -5.92 -17.72 -14.72
N LYS A 101 -6.59 -16.95 -15.59
CA LYS A 101 -6.07 -15.69 -16.11
C LYS A 101 -5.97 -14.63 -15.01
N THR A 102 -6.99 -14.51 -14.17
CA THR A 102 -7.00 -13.58 -13.04
C THR A 102 -5.92 -13.93 -12.02
N ALA A 103 -5.74 -15.22 -11.70
CA ALA A 103 -4.64 -15.66 -10.82
C ALA A 103 -3.26 -15.32 -11.41
N LEU A 104 -3.07 -15.51 -12.72
CA LEU A 104 -1.83 -15.15 -13.41
C LEU A 104 -1.61 -13.63 -13.43
N MET A 105 -2.66 -12.83 -13.65
CA MET A 105 -2.58 -11.36 -13.58
C MET A 105 -2.19 -10.88 -12.18
N VAL A 106 -2.80 -11.43 -11.13
CA VAL A 106 -2.45 -11.10 -9.74
C VAL A 106 -1.01 -11.51 -9.44
N ALA A 107 -0.60 -12.73 -9.81
CA ALA A 107 0.78 -13.18 -9.63
C ALA A 107 1.78 -12.29 -10.37
N SER A 108 1.44 -11.82 -11.58
CA SER A 108 2.30 -10.91 -12.35
C SER A 108 2.52 -9.57 -11.65
N VAL A 109 1.54 -9.05 -10.90
CA VAL A 109 1.70 -7.81 -10.12
C VAL A 109 2.76 -7.98 -9.03
N PHE A 110 2.71 -9.09 -8.28
CA PHE A 110 3.72 -9.36 -7.25
C PHE A 110 5.12 -9.48 -7.87
N VAL A 111 5.25 -10.16 -9.02
CA VAL A 111 6.55 -10.29 -9.72
C VAL A 111 7.06 -8.92 -10.20
N VAL A 112 6.19 -8.11 -10.82
CA VAL A 112 6.57 -6.77 -11.33
C VAL A 112 6.99 -5.82 -10.20
N CYS A 113 6.39 -5.94 -9.01
CA CYS A 113 6.76 -5.11 -7.85
C CYS A 113 8.00 -5.62 -7.10
N SER A 114 8.39 -6.88 -7.28
CA SER A 114 9.49 -7.51 -6.54
C SER A 114 10.85 -6.77 -6.57
N PRO A 115 11.24 -6.05 -7.65
CA PRO A 115 12.47 -5.28 -7.65
C PRO A 115 12.51 -4.21 -6.55
N VAL A 116 11.36 -3.63 -6.18
CA VAL A 116 11.28 -2.65 -5.08
C VAL A 116 11.76 -3.28 -3.79
N PHE A 117 11.26 -4.48 -3.45
CA PHE A 117 11.69 -5.18 -2.24
C PHE A 117 13.21 -5.42 -2.23
N VAL A 118 13.76 -5.95 -3.33
CA VAL A 118 15.18 -6.31 -3.42
C VAL A 118 16.07 -5.06 -3.29
N ILE A 119 15.72 -3.97 -3.97
CA ILE A 119 16.52 -2.74 -3.96
C ILE A 119 16.64 -2.16 -2.54
N TYR A 120 15.55 -2.12 -1.78
CA TYR A 120 15.56 -1.60 -0.41
C TYR A 120 16.11 -2.59 0.62
N ALA A 121 15.82 -3.89 0.49
CA ALA A 121 16.25 -4.90 1.47
C ALA A 121 17.78 -5.09 1.49
N PHE A 122 18.43 -4.89 0.35
CA PHE A 122 19.88 -5.02 0.19
C PHE A 122 20.60 -3.68 -0.01
N GLU A 123 19.92 -2.55 0.20
CA GLU A 123 20.48 -1.19 0.09
C GLU A 123 21.19 -0.92 -1.26
N ILE A 124 20.69 -1.52 -2.34
CA ILE A 124 21.30 -1.40 -3.67
C ILE A 124 21.26 0.06 -4.11
N PHE A 125 22.35 0.57 -4.71
CA PHE A 125 22.51 1.99 -5.07
C PHE A 125 22.39 2.97 -3.89
N GLY A 126 22.53 2.48 -2.65
CA GLY A 126 22.41 3.27 -1.43
C GLY A 126 20.97 3.61 -1.05
N CYS A 127 19.97 2.90 -1.57
CA CYS A 127 18.57 3.05 -1.19
C CYS A 127 18.36 2.72 0.29
N LEU A 128 18.40 3.74 1.14
CA LEU A 128 18.25 3.59 2.58
C LEU A 128 17.17 4.54 3.10
N TYR A 129 16.16 3.95 3.73
CA TYR A 129 15.11 4.66 4.45
C TYR A 129 15.09 4.14 5.88
N PHE A 130 15.39 5.02 6.83
CA PHE A 130 15.67 4.62 8.21
C PHE A 130 14.99 5.56 9.20
N PHE A 131 14.66 5.01 10.37
CA PHE A 131 14.06 5.79 11.47
C PHE A 131 15.14 6.57 12.22
N HIS A 132 14.92 7.86 12.43
CA HIS A 132 15.78 8.72 13.22
C HIS A 132 15.15 9.00 14.58
N PRO A 133 15.69 8.43 15.67
CA PRO A 133 15.03 8.40 16.97
C PRO A 133 14.86 9.79 17.60
N GLN A 134 15.80 10.72 17.36
CA GLN A 134 15.78 12.05 17.98
C GLN A 134 14.64 12.93 17.45
N ASN A 135 14.25 12.73 16.19
CA ASN A 135 13.22 13.53 15.52
C ASN A 135 11.91 12.75 15.37
N TYR A 136 11.85 11.52 15.90
CA TYR A 136 10.72 10.59 15.77
C TYR A 136 10.18 10.51 14.34
N THR A 137 11.08 10.53 13.36
CA THR A 137 10.71 10.59 11.95
C THR A 137 11.65 9.74 11.10
N TYR A 138 11.17 9.34 9.93
CA TYR A 138 11.95 8.56 8.99
C TYR A 138 12.63 9.47 7.99
N TYR A 139 13.88 9.15 7.68
CA TYR A 139 14.64 9.86 6.66
C TYR A 139 14.99 8.92 5.51
N PHE A 140 14.80 9.43 4.31
CA PHE A 140 15.37 8.85 3.11
C PHE A 140 16.75 9.45 2.88
N ARG A 141 17.78 8.61 2.72
CA ARG A 141 19.12 9.05 2.35
C ARG A 141 19.07 9.72 0.97
N ARG A 142 19.39 11.01 0.89
CA ARG A 142 19.39 11.75 -0.39
C ARG A 142 20.43 11.17 -1.35
N ASN A 143 19.96 10.57 -2.42
CA ASN A 143 20.75 10.00 -3.51
C ASN A 143 19.87 9.84 -4.76
N LEU A 144 20.43 9.29 -5.85
CA LEU A 144 19.69 8.98 -7.06
C LEU A 144 18.46 8.09 -6.80
N CYS A 145 18.55 7.16 -5.85
CA CYS A 145 17.43 6.29 -5.49
C CYS A 145 16.24 7.06 -4.90
N PHE A 146 16.49 8.07 -4.06
CA PHE A 146 15.45 8.95 -3.54
C PHE A 146 14.69 9.65 -4.66
N ASP A 147 15.41 10.18 -5.66
CA ASP A 147 14.78 10.88 -6.79
C ASP A 147 13.97 9.93 -7.66
N ILE A 148 14.50 8.75 -7.98
CA ILE A 148 13.79 7.70 -8.73
C ILE A 148 12.55 7.25 -7.97
N HIS A 149 12.66 7.00 -6.66
CA HIS A 149 11.54 6.59 -5.83
C HIS A 149 10.43 7.62 -5.83
N ARG A 150 10.78 8.90 -5.63
CA ARG A 150 9.82 10.01 -5.64
C ARG A 150 9.09 10.12 -6.98
N ILE A 151 9.80 9.94 -8.10
CA ILE A 151 9.19 9.95 -9.45
C ILE A 151 8.26 8.76 -9.62
N ALA A 152 8.71 7.55 -9.27
CA ALA A 152 7.92 6.32 -9.41
C ALA A 152 6.64 6.39 -8.57
N GLU A 153 6.75 6.87 -7.33
CA GLU A 153 5.63 7.04 -6.43
C GLU A 153 4.64 8.10 -6.93
N TRP A 154 5.14 9.22 -7.47
CA TRP A 154 4.31 10.24 -8.09
C TRP A 154 3.56 9.73 -9.32
N ILE A 155 4.21 8.92 -10.17
CA ILE A 155 3.53 8.28 -11.32
C ILE A 155 2.50 7.25 -10.83
N CYS A 156 2.84 6.40 -9.88
CA CYS A 156 1.94 5.35 -9.39
C CYS A 156 0.71 5.94 -8.69
N ALA A 157 0.92 6.84 -7.74
CA ALA A 157 -0.18 7.48 -7.01
C ALA A 157 -0.89 8.55 -7.87
N GLY A 158 -0.15 9.33 -8.65
CA GLY A 158 -0.71 10.42 -9.45
C GLY A 158 -1.49 9.93 -10.66
N PHE A 159 -0.98 8.93 -11.39
CA PHE A 159 -1.62 8.42 -12.60
C PHE A 159 -2.49 7.19 -12.34
N PHE A 160 -1.92 6.09 -11.84
CA PHE A 160 -2.66 4.82 -11.71
C PHE A 160 -3.76 4.88 -10.65
N LEU A 161 -3.45 5.39 -9.45
CA LEU A 161 -4.46 5.50 -8.39
C LEU A 161 -5.55 6.51 -8.76
N SER A 162 -5.20 7.69 -9.29
CA SER A 162 -6.19 8.70 -9.70
C SER A 162 -7.11 8.22 -10.83
N THR A 163 -6.56 7.57 -11.86
CA THR A 163 -7.38 7.02 -12.96
C THR A 163 -8.30 5.90 -12.46
N SER A 164 -7.83 5.08 -11.51
CA SER A 164 -8.65 4.05 -10.87
C SER A 164 -9.80 4.65 -10.04
N ILE A 165 -9.54 5.71 -9.26
CA ILE A 165 -10.57 6.43 -8.50
C ILE A 165 -11.66 6.96 -9.44
N VAL A 166 -11.27 7.65 -10.53
CA VAL A 166 -12.24 8.21 -11.48
C VAL A 166 -13.06 7.09 -12.13
N ALA A 167 -12.42 6.00 -12.54
CA ALA A 167 -13.12 4.85 -13.10
C ALA A 167 -14.07 4.19 -12.09
N ASP A 168 -13.67 4.01 -10.83
CA ASP A 168 -14.53 3.46 -9.77
C ASP A 168 -15.75 4.36 -9.50
N ILE A 169 -15.59 5.70 -9.54
CA ILE A 169 -16.73 6.65 -9.44
C ILE A 169 -17.69 6.46 -10.61
N LEU A 170 -17.18 6.37 -11.84
CA LEU A 170 -18.02 6.18 -13.04
C LEU A 170 -18.77 4.84 -12.99
N ILE A 171 -18.09 3.76 -12.56
CA ILE A 171 -18.69 2.45 -12.36
C ILE A 171 -19.79 2.53 -11.29
N ALA A 172 -19.51 3.16 -10.15
CA ALA A 172 -20.48 3.31 -9.07
C ALA A 172 -21.74 4.09 -9.50
N LEU A 173 -21.57 5.19 -10.24
CA LEU A 173 -22.68 5.97 -10.80
C LEU A 173 -23.50 5.16 -11.80
N SER A 174 -22.84 4.37 -12.65
CA SER A 174 -23.52 3.51 -13.63
C SER A 174 -24.37 2.42 -12.95
N LEU A 175 -23.83 1.77 -11.91
CA LEU A 175 -24.53 0.77 -11.11
C LEU A 175 -25.70 1.37 -10.34
N PHE A 176 -25.51 2.56 -9.75
CA PHE A 176 -26.58 3.27 -9.05
C PHE A 176 -27.74 3.62 -9.99
N LYS A 177 -27.43 4.05 -11.23
CA LYS A 177 -28.44 4.34 -12.25
C LYS A 177 -29.17 3.07 -12.72
N GLN A 178 -28.47 1.94 -12.84
CA GLN A 178 -29.08 0.65 -13.19
C GLN A 178 -30.02 0.15 -12.09
N ARG A 179 -29.62 0.26 -10.81
CA ARG A 179 -30.49 -0.08 -9.67
C ARG A 179 -31.77 0.74 -9.59
N LYS A 180 -31.68 2.05 -9.85
CA LYS A 180 -32.86 2.92 -9.86
C LYS A 180 -33.87 2.52 -10.95
N ARG A 181 -33.40 1.89 -12.03
CA ARG A 181 -34.25 1.43 -13.15
C ARG A 181 -34.76 0.01 -13.00
N SER A 182 -33.99 -0.87 -12.35
CA SER A 182 -34.29 -2.28 -12.20
C SER A 182 -34.48 -2.57 -10.72
N GLY A 183 -35.71 -2.53 -10.22
CA GLY A 183 -36.03 -2.90 -8.84
C GLY A 183 -35.85 -4.40 -8.62
N MET A 184 -34.60 -4.90 -8.54
CA MET A 184 -34.28 -6.33 -8.47
C MET A 184 -33.09 -6.65 -7.53
N ASP A 185 -33.31 -7.71 -6.74
CA ASP A 185 -32.45 -8.60 -5.94
C ASP A 185 -31.41 -8.02 -4.95
N THR A 186 -31.87 -7.96 -3.71
CA THR A 186 -31.41 -7.07 -2.62
C THR A 186 -30.17 -7.53 -1.84
N PHE A 187 -29.70 -8.79 -1.95
CA PHE A 187 -28.69 -9.28 -0.99
C PHE A 187 -27.27 -9.45 -1.56
N LYS A 188 -27.10 -10.17 -2.68
CA LYS A 188 -25.79 -10.37 -3.30
C LYS A 188 -25.23 -9.06 -3.88
N ASP A 189 -26.11 -8.29 -4.49
CA ASP A 189 -25.78 -7.02 -5.12
C ASP A 189 -25.38 -5.95 -4.08
N VAL A 190 -26.04 -5.92 -2.91
CA VAL A 190 -25.72 -4.99 -1.82
C VAL A 190 -24.34 -5.23 -1.23
N ARG A 191 -23.91 -6.50 -1.09
CA ARG A 191 -22.57 -6.82 -0.58
C ARG A 191 -21.47 -6.39 -1.56
N ASP A 192 -21.62 -6.69 -2.85
CA ASP A 192 -20.62 -6.36 -3.86
C ASP A 192 -20.53 -4.83 -4.06
N PHE A 193 -21.65 -4.12 -3.93
CA PHE A 193 -21.70 -2.66 -3.92
C PHE A 193 -21.09 -2.05 -2.65
N SER A 194 -21.36 -2.64 -1.48
CA SER A 194 -20.74 -2.19 -0.21
C SER A 194 -19.22 -2.33 -0.26
N PHE A 195 -18.72 -3.45 -0.78
CA PHE A 195 -17.29 -3.66 -1.01
C PHE A 195 -16.69 -2.63 -1.99
N MET A 196 -17.42 -2.30 -3.07
CA MET A 196 -17.00 -1.24 -3.99
C MET A 196 -16.91 0.13 -3.30
N ILE A 197 -17.92 0.51 -2.52
CA ILE A 197 -17.91 1.77 -1.77
C ILE A 197 -16.76 1.81 -0.76
N GLN A 198 -16.49 0.72 -0.03
CA GLN A 198 -15.36 0.63 0.88
C GLN A 198 -14.03 0.89 0.16
N THR A 199 -13.79 0.21 -0.97
CA THR A 199 -12.56 0.41 -1.77
C THR A 199 -12.46 1.81 -2.39
N LEU A 200 -13.59 2.44 -2.71
CA LEU A 200 -13.64 3.80 -3.25
C LEU A 200 -13.33 4.85 -2.17
N VAL A 201 -13.95 4.74 -0.99
CA VAL A 201 -13.66 5.64 0.15
C VAL A 201 -12.18 5.56 0.51
N LEU A 202 -11.63 4.35 0.48
CA LEU A 202 -10.25 4.11 0.88
C LEU A 202 -9.22 4.60 -0.13
N SER A 203 -9.49 4.40 -1.43
CA SER A 203 -8.66 4.97 -2.50
C SER A 203 -8.73 6.50 -2.52
N LEU A 204 -9.91 7.09 -2.30
CA LEU A 204 -10.06 8.55 -2.17
C LEU A 204 -9.27 9.11 -0.99
N ALA A 205 -9.36 8.47 0.18
CA ALA A 205 -8.59 8.87 1.35
C ALA A 205 -7.08 8.76 1.09
N ASN A 206 -6.63 7.72 0.38
CA ASN A 206 -5.21 7.53 0.06
C ASN A 206 -4.73 8.57 -0.95
N GLY A 207 -5.53 8.82 -1.99
CA GLY A 207 -5.28 9.86 -2.99
C GLY A 207 -5.22 11.26 -2.37
N PHE A 208 -6.14 11.60 -1.46
CA PHE A 208 -6.13 12.88 -0.76
C PHE A 208 -4.91 13.04 0.15
N SER A 209 -4.55 11.99 0.90
CA SER A 209 -3.38 11.99 1.78
C SER A 209 -2.09 12.16 0.98
N MET A 210 -1.98 11.49 -0.16
CA MET A 210 -0.87 11.63 -1.09
C MET A 210 -0.80 13.02 -1.71
N LEU A 211 -1.91 13.52 -2.25
CA LEU A 211 -1.99 14.86 -2.81
C LEU A 211 -1.52 15.89 -1.77
N TYR A 212 -2.00 15.78 -0.53
CA TYR A 212 -1.59 16.66 0.56
C TYR A 212 -0.08 16.57 0.83
N LEU A 213 0.50 15.37 0.96
CA LEU A 213 1.92 15.17 1.23
C LEU A 213 2.83 15.78 0.15
N TYR A 214 2.47 15.63 -1.13
CA TYR A 214 3.29 16.14 -2.24
C TYR A 214 3.05 17.60 -2.60
N THR A 215 1.92 18.20 -2.21
CA THR A 215 1.60 19.60 -2.53
C THR A 215 1.81 20.53 -1.33
N LEU A 216 1.00 20.36 -0.28
CA LEU A 216 0.95 21.25 0.89
C LEU A 216 1.96 20.84 1.96
N GLY A 217 2.15 19.53 2.16
CA GLY A 217 3.11 18.95 3.10
C GLY A 217 4.58 19.17 2.71
N SER A 218 4.87 19.61 1.48
CA SER A 218 6.24 19.99 1.10
C SER A 218 6.73 21.27 1.83
N PHE A 219 5.82 22.12 2.30
CA PHE A 219 6.14 23.43 2.88
C PHE A 219 6.05 23.50 4.40
N SER A 220 5.44 22.52 5.07
CA SER A 220 5.28 22.49 6.52
C SER A 220 6.24 21.51 7.18
N THR A 221 7.05 22.00 8.12
CA THR A 221 8.06 21.25 8.89
C THR A 221 7.46 20.36 9.98
N GLY A 222 6.14 20.39 10.20
CA GLY A 222 5.44 19.56 11.19
C GLY A 222 4.88 18.26 10.59
N LYS A 223 5.74 17.29 10.27
CA LYS A 223 5.38 16.05 9.54
C LYS A 223 5.12 14.82 10.43
N LEU A 224 4.71 14.98 11.69
CA LEU A 224 4.72 13.82 12.60
C LEU A 224 3.59 12.80 12.37
N TRP A 225 2.40 13.24 11.95
CA TRP A 225 1.22 12.34 11.84
C TRP A 225 0.81 12.02 10.40
N LEU A 226 1.08 12.93 9.47
CA LEU A 226 0.60 12.87 8.09
C LEU A 226 1.23 11.74 7.27
N ASP A 227 2.49 11.40 7.53
CA ASP A 227 3.14 10.25 6.89
C ASP A 227 2.50 8.92 7.31
N HIS A 228 1.82 8.86 8.46
CA HIS A 228 1.16 7.64 8.94
C HIS A 228 -0.23 7.41 8.34
N VAL A 229 -0.86 8.45 7.78
CA VAL A 229 -2.21 8.34 7.22
C VAL A 229 -2.25 7.46 5.97
N PRO A 230 -1.41 7.66 4.94
CA PRO A 230 -1.38 6.73 3.79
C PRO A 230 -1.09 5.29 4.20
N LYS A 231 -0.23 5.09 5.22
CA LYS A 231 0.13 3.76 5.73
C LYS A 231 -1.06 3.04 6.37
N LEU A 232 -1.85 3.77 7.16
CA LEU A 232 -3.09 3.24 7.76
C LEU A 232 -4.13 2.92 6.67
N LEU A 233 -4.19 3.71 5.61
CA LEU A 233 -5.13 3.48 4.51
C LEU A 233 -4.73 2.27 3.66
N ASP A 234 -3.44 2.12 3.38
CA ASP A 234 -2.87 0.94 2.72
C ASP A 234 -3.16 -0.34 3.55
N LEU A 235 -3.10 -0.27 4.89
CA LEU A 235 -3.50 -1.36 5.77
C LEU A 235 -4.97 -1.73 5.66
N VAL A 236 -5.86 -0.75 5.78
CA VAL A 236 -7.30 -1.02 5.69
C VAL A 236 -7.59 -1.61 4.31
N LEU A 237 -6.81 -1.25 3.29
CA LEU A 237 -6.99 -1.71 1.92
C LEU A 237 -6.51 -3.15 1.77
N ALA A 238 -5.35 -3.46 2.33
CA ALA A 238 -4.85 -4.82 2.51
C ALA A 238 -5.90 -5.71 3.21
N LEU A 239 -6.42 -5.29 4.37
CA LEU A 239 -7.45 -6.00 5.14
C LEU A 239 -8.76 -6.18 4.36
N THR A 240 -9.09 -5.24 3.48
CA THR A 240 -10.29 -5.32 2.63
C THR A 240 -10.10 -6.33 1.50
N TYR A 241 -8.88 -6.51 0.99
CA TYR A 241 -8.58 -7.46 -0.08
C TYR A 241 -8.34 -8.91 0.38
N THR A 242 -8.13 -9.11 1.68
CA THR A 242 -7.89 -10.41 2.33
C THR A 242 -9.14 -11.18 2.75
#